data_AF-A0A6C0E8H2-F1
#
_entry.id   AF-A0A6C0E8H2-F1
#
_cell.length_a   1.000
_cell.length_b   1.000
_cell.length_c   1.000
_cell.angle_alpha   90.00
_cell.angle_beta   90.00
_cell.angle_gamma   90.00
#
_symmetry.space_group_name_H-M   'P 1'
#
loop_
_entity.id
_entity.type
_entity.pdbx_description
1 polymer ?
#
loop_
_entity_poly.entity_id
_entity_poly.type
_entity_poly.pdbx_seq_one_letter_code
_entity_poly.pdbx_strand_id
1 'polypeptide(L)'
;MSSYWGPRQWYWYHIMSYNAPDKCDKKETQIYIETLILMTKLLPCDKCYNHFNKMCREKKLNFTGKEEMITWFIDVHNQVNIRLKKPIVTREDADKIYIHTNINHGYLNQYILYHCNRGMYGHSPINLVVQLITRLIYLYPCLECRELLIKYLQEHPLQYFGSDKYTFAKWVNNLFSRQDLEKHYQKKWKKIPMKFRILH
;
A
#
# COMPACT_ATOMS: atom_id res chain seq x y z
N MET A 1 11.96 12.61 -2.20
CA MET A 1 10.77 11.91 -1.64
C MET A 1 10.96 11.84 -0.14
N SER A 2 9.90 11.94 0.67
CA SER A 2 10.05 11.87 2.14
C SER A 2 10.63 10.52 2.54
N SER A 3 11.57 10.53 3.49
CA SER A 3 12.13 9.32 4.11
C SER A 3 11.12 8.56 4.97
N TYR A 4 9.95 9.16 5.28
CA TYR A 4 8.91 8.52 6.06
C TYR A 4 7.89 7.81 5.16
N TRP A 5 6.98 8.54 4.50
CA TRP A 5 5.85 7.89 3.80
C TRP A 5 6.26 7.20 2.50
N GLY A 6 7.31 7.69 1.82
CA GLY A 6 7.70 7.22 0.48
C GLY A 6 8.15 5.77 0.44
N PRO A 7 9.11 5.36 1.29
CA PRO A 7 9.48 3.96 1.48
C PRO A 7 8.29 3.02 1.69
N ARG A 8 7.33 3.41 2.54
CA ARG A 8 6.14 2.60 2.86
C ARG A 8 5.18 2.46 1.69
N GLN A 9 5.01 3.52 0.92
CA GLN A 9 4.26 3.50 -0.33
C GLN A 9 4.87 2.51 -1.33
N TRP A 10 6.19 2.55 -1.54
CA TRP A 10 6.88 1.64 -2.46
C TRP A 10 6.86 0.20 -1.99
N TYR A 11 7.00 -0.03 -0.69
CA TYR A 11 6.84 -1.36 -0.12
C TYR A 11 5.46 -1.92 -0.41
N TRP A 12 4.40 -1.13 -0.19
CA TRP A 12 3.03 -1.53 -0.52
C TRP A 12 2.84 -1.91 -1.99
N TYR A 13 3.34 -1.09 -2.91
CA TYR A 13 3.22 -1.36 -4.34
C TYR A 13 3.86 -2.69 -4.74
N HIS A 14 5.12 -2.89 -4.31
CA HIS A 14 5.85 -4.11 -4.64
C HIS A 14 5.25 -5.33 -3.93
N ILE A 15 5.04 -5.30 -2.62
CA ILE A 15 4.51 -6.48 -1.92
C ILE A 15 3.11 -6.85 -2.41
N MET A 16 2.29 -5.87 -2.82
CA MET A 16 1.01 -6.11 -3.48
C MET A 16 1.19 -6.84 -4.81
N SER A 17 2.15 -6.44 -5.67
CA SER A 17 2.39 -7.15 -6.93
C SER A 17 2.93 -8.55 -6.75
N TYR A 18 3.84 -8.75 -5.79
CA TYR A 18 4.42 -10.08 -5.50
C TYR A 18 3.41 -11.07 -4.91
N ASN A 19 2.34 -10.57 -4.27
CA ASN A 19 1.26 -11.39 -3.72
C ASN A 19 0.00 -11.39 -4.59
N ALA A 20 0.08 -10.85 -5.81
CA ALA A 20 -1.03 -10.91 -6.75
C ALA A 20 -1.22 -12.34 -7.30
N PRO A 21 -2.41 -12.70 -7.81
CA PRO A 21 -2.61 -13.93 -8.57
C PRO A 21 -1.69 -14.02 -9.79
N ASP A 22 -1.27 -15.23 -10.14
CA ASP A 22 -0.46 -15.45 -11.36
C ASP A 22 -1.20 -14.99 -12.62
N LYS A 23 -2.53 -15.13 -12.62
CA LYS A 23 -3.45 -14.55 -13.60
C LYS A 23 -4.62 -13.89 -12.87
N CYS A 24 -4.94 -12.67 -13.25
CA CYS A 24 -6.09 -11.92 -12.75
C CYS A 24 -7.20 -11.91 -13.80
N ASP A 25 -8.45 -12.07 -13.36
CA ASP A 25 -9.60 -11.78 -14.22
C ASP A 25 -9.79 -10.26 -14.42
N LYS A 26 -10.78 -9.87 -15.24
CA LYS A 26 -11.07 -8.45 -15.51
C LYS A 26 -11.45 -7.67 -14.24
N LYS A 27 -12.18 -8.29 -13.32
CA LYS A 27 -12.66 -7.66 -12.08
C LYS A 27 -11.51 -7.50 -11.08
N GLU A 28 -10.67 -8.51 -10.92
CA GLU A 28 -9.47 -8.47 -10.10
C GLU A 28 -8.50 -7.41 -10.61
N THR A 29 -8.21 -7.43 -11.92
CA THR A 29 -7.36 -6.43 -12.58
C THR A 29 -7.85 -5.01 -12.30
N GLN A 30 -9.16 -4.79 -12.44
CA GLN A 30 -9.78 -3.49 -12.16
C GLN A 30 -9.58 -3.04 -10.70
N ILE A 31 -9.68 -3.97 -9.72
CA ILE A 31 -9.45 -3.65 -8.30
C ILE A 31 -8.01 -3.17 -8.05
N TYR A 32 -7.00 -3.82 -8.66
CA TYR A 32 -5.61 -3.37 -8.55
C TYR A 32 -5.40 -1.98 -9.16
N ILE A 33 -5.92 -1.75 -10.36
CA ILE A 33 -5.80 -0.47 -11.08
C ILE A 33 -6.47 0.66 -10.30
N GLU A 34 -7.71 0.46 -9.85
CA GLU A 34 -8.44 1.46 -9.06
C GLU A 34 -7.74 1.77 -7.75
N THR A 35 -7.20 0.75 -7.09
CA THR A 35 -6.46 0.95 -5.84
C THR A 35 -5.16 1.71 -6.09
N LEU A 36 -4.43 1.42 -7.17
CA LEU A 36 -3.23 2.16 -7.55
C LEU A 36 -3.54 3.64 -7.84
N ILE A 37 -4.62 3.92 -8.56
CA ILE A 37 -5.08 5.29 -8.84
C ILE A 37 -5.47 5.99 -7.52
N LEU A 38 -6.16 5.29 -6.62
CA LEU A 38 -6.56 5.82 -5.33
C LEU A 38 -5.35 6.14 -4.44
N MET A 39 -4.38 5.22 -4.33
CA MET A 39 -3.12 5.45 -3.62
C MET A 39 -2.36 6.64 -4.22
N THR A 40 -2.38 6.78 -5.55
CA THR A 40 -1.79 7.94 -6.24
C THR A 40 -2.45 9.25 -5.79
N LYS A 41 -3.78 9.33 -5.78
CA LYS A 41 -4.54 10.51 -5.31
C LYS A 41 -4.29 10.86 -3.84
N LEU A 42 -3.90 9.88 -3.03
CA LEU A 42 -3.60 10.06 -1.61
C LEU A 42 -2.12 10.41 -1.33
N LEU A 43 -1.27 10.52 -2.35
CA LEU A 43 0.13 10.92 -2.17
C LEU A 43 0.21 12.30 -1.48
N PRO A 44 0.94 12.42 -0.37
CA PRO A 44 0.99 13.64 0.45
C PRO A 44 1.95 14.71 -0.14
N CYS A 45 2.15 14.71 -1.45
CA CYS A 45 3.14 15.51 -2.15
C CYS A 45 2.68 15.77 -3.58
N ASP A 46 2.29 17.02 -3.89
CA ASP A 46 1.71 17.38 -5.20
C ASP A 46 2.67 17.11 -6.36
N LYS A 47 3.96 17.43 -6.20
CA LYS A 47 4.99 17.11 -7.20
C LYS A 47 5.09 15.61 -7.44
N CYS A 48 4.99 14.81 -6.38
CA CYS A 48 5.05 13.35 -6.46
C CYS A 48 3.79 12.80 -7.14
N TYR A 49 2.61 13.32 -6.77
CA TYR A 49 1.33 13.01 -7.39
C TYR A 49 1.35 13.30 -8.89
N ASN A 50 1.70 14.52 -9.29
CA ASN A 50 1.71 14.93 -10.69
C ASN A 50 2.64 14.04 -11.53
N HIS A 51 3.83 13.74 -11.01
CA HIS A 51 4.76 12.84 -11.69
C HIS A 51 4.24 11.41 -11.79
N PHE A 52 3.73 10.84 -10.69
CA PHE A 52 3.26 9.45 -10.69
C PHE A 52 2.00 9.28 -11.53
N ASN A 53 1.06 10.22 -11.43
CA ASN A 53 -0.13 10.28 -12.27
C ASN A 53 0.22 10.39 -13.77
N LYS A 54 1.27 11.16 -14.13
CA LYS A 54 1.77 11.20 -15.50
C LYS A 54 2.32 9.82 -15.93
N MET A 55 3.16 9.19 -15.11
CA MET A 55 3.68 7.85 -15.40
C MET A 55 2.56 6.81 -15.55
N CYS A 56 1.52 6.84 -14.73
CA CYS A 56 0.35 5.96 -14.87
C CYS A 56 -0.45 6.16 -16.17
N ARG A 57 -0.40 7.37 -16.77
CA ARG A 57 -1.05 7.65 -18.05
C ARG A 57 -0.18 7.19 -19.22
N GLU A 58 1.13 7.41 -19.14
CA GLU A 58 2.09 7.06 -20.19
C GLU A 58 2.34 5.55 -20.23
N LYS A 59 2.50 4.92 -19.07
CA LYS A 59 2.55 3.46 -18.93
C LYS A 59 1.14 2.94 -18.67
N LYS A 60 0.49 2.46 -19.73
CA LYS A 60 -0.84 1.84 -19.66
C LYS A 60 -0.91 0.88 -18.47
N LEU A 61 -1.92 1.07 -17.62
CA LEU A 61 -2.23 0.19 -16.50
C LEU A 61 -3.04 -1.00 -17.04
N ASN A 62 -2.37 -2.00 -17.61
CA ASN A 62 -3.03 -3.12 -18.28
C ASN A 62 -2.42 -4.48 -17.90
N PHE A 63 -1.80 -4.58 -16.72
CA PHE A 63 -1.27 -5.84 -16.22
C PHE A 63 -2.41 -6.84 -15.94
N THR A 64 -2.19 -8.10 -16.29
CA THR A 64 -3.16 -9.21 -16.22
C THR A 64 -2.74 -10.30 -15.24
N GLY A 65 -1.69 -10.07 -14.47
CA GLY A 65 -1.18 -11.02 -13.48
C GLY A 65 0.09 -10.53 -12.79
N LYS A 66 0.54 -11.32 -11.81
CA LYS A 66 1.71 -11.07 -10.95
C LYS A 66 2.95 -10.58 -11.69
N GLU A 67 3.39 -11.31 -12.72
CA GLU A 67 4.65 -11.00 -13.42
C GLU A 67 4.64 -9.65 -14.13
N GLU A 68 3.51 -9.31 -14.75
CA GLU A 68 3.32 -8.00 -15.40
C GLU A 68 3.25 -6.87 -14.37
N MET A 69 2.59 -7.10 -13.22
CA MET A 69 2.55 -6.11 -12.13
C MET A 69 3.94 -5.85 -11.56
N ILE A 70 4.71 -6.91 -11.27
CA ILE A 70 6.07 -6.78 -10.73
C ILE A 70 6.93 -5.96 -11.70
N THR A 71 6.93 -6.33 -12.98
CA THR A 71 7.69 -5.64 -14.02
C THR A 71 7.28 -4.16 -14.11
N TRP A 72 5.97 -3.88 -14.11
CA TRP A 72 5.45 -2.52 -14.18
C TRP A 72 5.92 -1.67 -13.00
N PHE A 73 5.84 -2.18 -11.77
CA PHE A 73 6.26 -1.44 -10.58
C PHE A 73 7.77 -1.24 -10.50
N ILE A 74 8.58 -2.22 -10.90
CA ILE A 74 10.04 -2.08 -10.99
C ILE A 74 10.40 -0.97 -11.95
N ASP A 75 9.82 -0.95 -13.15
CA ASP A 75 10.14 0.06 -14.13
C ASP A 75 9.75 1.46 -13.68
N VAL A 76 8.53 1.62 -13.14
CA VAL A 76 8.04 2.93 -12.67
C VAL A 76 8.87 3.43 -11.49
N HIS A 77 9.27 2.53 -10.59
CA HIS A 77 10.20 2.87 -9.52
C HIS A 77 11.56 3.31 -10.10
N ASN A 78 12.11 2.59 -11.08
CA ASN A 78 13.36 2.95 -11.71
C ASN A 78 13.31 4.31 -12.44
N GLN A 79 12.18 4.68 -13.05
CA GLN A 79 12.01 6.05 -13.57
C GLN A 79 12.12 7.12 -12.48
N VAL A 80 11.57 6.84 -11.28
CA VAL A 80 11.75 7.72 -10.13
C VAL A 80 13.20 7.72 -9.63
N ASN A 81 13.87 6.57 -9.60
CA ASN A 81 15.26 6.47 -9.18
C ASN A 81 16.19 7.25 -10.11
N ILE A 82 16.06 7.09 -11.42
CA ILE A 82 16.85 7.83 -12.42
C ILE A 82 16.69 9.34 -12.21
N ARG A 83 15.44 9.83 -12.08
CA ARG A 83 15.17 11.25 -11.81
C ARG A 83 15.82 11.75 -10.51
N LEU A 84 15.85 10.90 -9.49
CA LEU A 84 16.43 11.21 -8.19
C LEU A 84 17.93 10.85 -8.08
N LYS A 85 18.57 10.43 -9.18
CA LYS A 85 19.97 9.95 -9.23
C LYS A 85 20.25 8.83 -8.21
N LYS A 86 19.29 7.90 -8.07
CA LYS A 86 19.42 6.69 -7.25
C LYS A 86 19.78 5.48 -8.11
N PRO A 87 20.37 4.42 -7.52
CA PRO A 87 20.64 3.18 -8.24
C PRO A 87 19.38 2.59 -8.90
N ILE A 88 19.59 1.97 -10.05
CA ILE A 88 18.57 1.15 -10.72
C ILE A 88 18.47 -0.18 -9.97
N VAL A 89 17.24 -0.67 -9.85
CA VAL A 89 16.91 -1.93 -9.19
C VAL A 89 16.55 -2.94 -10.27
N THR A 90 17.23 -4.09 -10.29
CA THR A 90 16.90 -5.17 -11.22
C THR A 90 15.74 -6.03 -10.70
N ARG A 91 15.15 -6.86 -11.56
CA ARG A 91 14.19 -7.87 -11.13
C ARG A 91 14.77 -8.81 -10.08
N GLU A 92 16.01 -9.23 -10.26
CA GLU A 92 16.71 -10.10 -9.30
C GLU A 92 16.88 -9.42 -7.92
N ASP A 93 17.19 -8.12 -7.90
CA ASP A 93 17.29 -7.36 -6.65
C ASP A 93 15.95 -7.27 -5.93
N ALA A 94 14.87 -7.00 -6.67
CA ALA A 94 13.52 -6.97 -6.12
C ALA A 94 13.09 -8.36 -5.62
N ASP A 95 13.39 -9.43 -6.36
CA ASP A 95 13.03 -10.81 -6.00
C ASP A 95 13.67 -11.24 -4.68
N LYS A 96 14.95 -10.90 -4.47
CA LYS A 96 15.68 -11.11 -3.19
C LYS A 96 14.99 -10.43 -2.00
N ILE A 97 14.21 -9.39 -2.27
CA ILE A 97 13.52 -8.59 -1.25
C ILE A 97 12.09 -9.08 -1.03
N TYR A 98 11.40 -9.63 -2.03
CA TYR A 98 9.96 -9.87 -1.96
C TYR A 98 9.50 -11.34 -2.15
N ILE A 99 10.24 -12.23 -2.81
CA ILE A 99 9.79 -13.63 -3.07
C ILE A 99 9.79 -14.50 -1.80
N HIS A 100 10.82 -14.36 -0.96
CA HIS A 100 11.03 -15.26 0.20
C HIS A 100 11.07 -14.52 1.54
N THR A 101 10.35 -13.39 1.63
CA THR A 101 10.31 -12.60 2.86
C THR A 101 8.98 -12.71 3.55
N ASN A 102 9.02 -12.95 4.87
CA ASN A 102 7.89 -12.67 5.74
C ASN A 102 7.39 -11.24 5.49
N ILE A 103 6.08 -11.11 5.28
CA ILE A 103 5.42 -9.83 5.07
C ILE A 103 5.72 -8.92 6.27
N ASN A 104 6.19 -7.70 5.98
CA ASN A 104 6.45 -6.70 7.00
C ASN A 104 5.15 -5.98 7.35
N HIS A 105 4.33 -6.63 8.17
CA HIS A 105 3.06 -6.11 8.66
C HIS A 105 3.19 -4.72 9.30
N GLY A 106 4.29 -4.45 10.02
CA GLY A 106 4.54 -3.14 10.61
C GLY A 106 4.63 -2.03 9.56
N TYR A 107 5.29 -2.29 8.42
CA TYR A 107 5.38 -1.31 7.33
C TYR A 107 4.03 -1.07 6.65
N LEU A 108 3.27 -2.15 6.46
CA LEU A 108 1.93 -2.08 5.91
C LEU A 108 0.99 -1.25 6.81
N ASN A 109 0.99 -1.56 8.10
CA ASN A 109 0.15 -0.92 9.10
C ASN A 109 0.51 0.55 9.31
N GLN A 110 1.80 0.90 9.25
CA GLN A 110 2.23 2.30 9.35
C GLN A 110 1.78 3.15 8.15
N TYR A 111 1.76 2.57 6.95
CA TYR A 111 1.19 3.25 5.79
C TYR A 111 -0.32 3.49 5.98
N ILE A 112 -1.07 2.46 6.40
CA ILE A 112 -2.51 2.57 6.64
C ILE A 112 -2.78 3.65 7.69
N LEU A 113 -2.12 3.56 8.85
CA LEU A 113 -2.26 4.52 9.94
C LEU A 113 -1.87 5.94 9.52
N TYR A 114 -0.82 6.09 8.70
CA TYR A 114 -0.43 7.38 8.14
C TYR A 114 -1.57 8.02 7.33
N HIS A 115 -2.20 7.26 6.43
CA HIS A 115 -3.32 7.77 5.62
C HIS A 115 -4.60 7.98 6.46
N CYS A 116 -4.88 7.11 7.43
CA CYS A 116 -5.95 7.31 8.42
C CYS A 116 -5.78 8.65 9.15
N ASN A 117 -4.59 8.92 9.69
CA ASN A 117 -4.26 10.16 10.38
C ASN A 117 -4.47 11.38 9.47
N ARG A 118 -4.02 11.31 8.21
CA ARG A 118 -4.26 12.40 7.26
C ARG A 118 -5.75 12.66 7.01
N GLY A 119 -6.57 11.61 6.94
CA GLY A 119 -8.03 11.74 6.84
C GLY A 119 -8.63 12.40 8.09
N MET A 120 -8.27 11.91 9.28
CA MET A 120 -8.75 12.43 10.56
C MET A 120 -8.42 13.92 10.75
N TYR A 121 -7.17 14.31 10.46
CA TYR A 121 -6.71 15.68 10.62
C TYR A 121 -7.01 16.59 9.42
N GLY A 122 -7.74 16.11 8.41
CA GLY A 122 -8.16 16.91 7.26
C GLY A 122 -7.05 17.24 6.24
N HIS A 123 -5.93 16.54 6.29
CA HIS A 123 -4.85 16.64 5.29
C HIS A 123 -5.11 15.82 4.01
N SER A 124 -6.10 14.93 4.04
CA SER A 124 -6.55 14.14 2.90
C SER A 124 -8.08 13.99 2.96
N PRO A 125 -8.77 13.90 1.80
CA PRO A 125 -10.21 13.65 1.79
C PRO A 125 -10.54 12.31 2.48
N ILE A 126 -11.35 12.36 3.54
CA ILE A 126 -11.65 11.18 4.37
C ILE A 126 -12.34 10.07 3.58
N ASN A 127 -13.18 10.42 2.62
CA ASN A 127 -13.85 9.48 1.72
C ASN A 127 -12.86 8.66 0.88
N LEU A 128 -11.75 9.26 0.43
CA LEU A 128 -10.70 8.54 -0.30
C LEU A 128 -9.91 7.61 0.64
N VAL A 129 -9.68 8.02 1.88
CA VAL A 129 -9.03 7.18 2.89
C VAL A 129 -9.92 5.99 3.26
N VAL A 130 -11.22 6.22 3.45
CA VAL A 130 -12.22 5.16 3.67
C VAL A 130 -12.22 4.17 2.49
N GLN A 131 -12.25 4.67 1.24
CA GLN A 131 -12.14 3.82 0.06
C GLN A 131 -10.83 3.01 0.04
N LEU A 132 -9.71 3.59 0.48
CA LEU A 132 -8.43 2.86 0.53
C LEU A 132 -8.53 1.70 1.51
N ILE A 133 -9.11 1.93 2.69
CA ILE A 133 -9.26 0.90 3.72
C ILE A 133 -10.20 -0.20 3.26
N THR A 134 -11.31 0.13 2.60
CA THR A 134 -12.23 -0.89 2.08
C THR A 134 -11.61 -1.72 0.95
N ARG A 135 -10.57 -1.24 0.27
CA ARG A 135 -9.81 -2.04 -0.72
C ARG A 135 -8.85 -3.03 -0.08
N LEU A 136 -8.45 -2.82 1.19
CA LEU A 136 -7.50 -3.71 1.87
C LEU A 136 -8.04 -5.14 2.02
N ILE A 137 -9.35 -5.33 2.16
CA ILE A 137 -9.92 -6.69 2.23
C ILE A 137 -9.71 -7.52 0.96
N TYR A 138 -9.38 -6.89 -0.16
CA TYR A 138 -9.06 -7.58 -1.41
C TYR A 138 -7.54 -7.72 -1.60
N LEU A 139 -6.77 -6.72 -1.13
CA LEU A 139 -5.38 -6.53 -1.55
C LEU A 139 -4.35 -6.63 -0.41
N TYR A 140 -4.78 -6.78 0.85
CA TYR A 140 -3.83 -6.94 1.96
C TYR A 140 -3.02 -8.23 1.72
N PRO A 141 -1.67 -8.17 1.63
CA PRO A 141 -0.86 -9.30 1.15
C PRO A 141 -0.93 -10.56 2.02
N CYS A 142 -1.19 -10.42 3.32
CA CYS A 142 -1.34 -11.55 4.24
C CYS A 142 -2.80 -12.01 4.29
N LEU A 143 -3.03 -13.29 4.00
CA LEU A 143 -4.37 -13.91 4.02
C LEU A 143 -5.02 -13.82 5.39
N GLU A 144 -4.32 -14.19 6.45
CA GLU A 144 -4.84 -14.14 7.83
C GLU A 144 -5.26 -12.72 8.23
N CYS A 145 -4.43 -11.72 7.91
CA CYS A 145 -4.77 -10.32 8.16
C CYS A 145 -5.97 -9.87 7.31
N ARG A 146 -6.10 -10.37 6.08
CA ARG A 146 -7.23 -10.07 5.19
C ARG A 146 -8.54 -10.62 5.76
N GLU A 147 -8.54 -11.86 6.26
CA GLU A 147 -9.70 -12.47 6.91
C GLU A 147 -10.12 -11.72 8.17
N LEU A 148 -9.16 -11.31 9.01
CA LEU A 148 -9.43 -10.47 10.18
C LEU A 148 -10.04 -9.12 9.78
N LEU A 149 -9.53 -8.47 8.73
CA LEU A 149 -10.08 -7.23 8.21
C LEU A 149 -11.50 -7.40 7.67
N ILE A 150 -11.79 -8.51 6.97
CA ILE A 150 -13.13 -8.83 6.47
C ILE A 150 -14.11 -8.95 7.63
N LYS A 151 -13.79 -9.78 8.62
CA LYS A 151 -14.65 -9.98 9.80
C LYS A 151 -14.91 -8.66 10.53
N TYR A 152 -13.85 -7.88 10.75
CA TYR A 152 -13.97 -6.60 11.43
C TYR A 152 -14.83 -5.59 10.67
N LEU A 153 -14.70 -5.51 9.34
CA LEU A 153 -15.51 -4.61 8.52
C LEU A 153 -16.98 -5.05 8.44
N GLN A 154 -17.28 -6.35 8.58
CA GLN A 154 -18.65 -6.85 8.71
C GLN A 154 -19.28 -6.42 10.04
N GLU A 155 -18.54 -6.52 11.15
CA GLU A 155 -18.99 -6.13 12.49
C GLU A 155 -19.03 -4.61 12.68
N HIS A 156 -18.13 -3.89 12.01
CA HIS A 156 -17.98 -2.44 12.11
C HIS A 156 -17.91 -1.76 10.73
N PRO A 157 -19.02 -1.69 9.98
CA PRO A 157 -19.01 -1.14 8.64
C PRO A 157 -18.59 0.34 8.60
N LEU A 158 -17.63 0.66 7.75
CA LEU A 158 -17.13 2.03 7.55
C LEU A 158 -18.20 3.00 7.06
N GLN A 159 -19.33 2.54 6.50
CA GLN A 159 -20.45 3.43 6.16
C GLN A 159 -21.08 4.08 7.41
N TYR A 160 -21.04 3.40 8.56
CA TYR A 160 -21.58 3.89 9.82
C TYR A 160 -20.53 4.66 10.63
N PHE A 161 -19.29 4.16 10.62
CA PHE A 161 -18.22 4.74 11.41
C PHE A 161 -17.27 5.65 10.63
N GLY A 162 -17.42 5.80 9.32
CA GLY A 162 -16.55 6.60 8.45
C GLY A 162 -17.27 7.81 7.86
N SER A 163 -18.48 8.11 8.33
CA SER A 163 -19.31 9.22 7.88
C SER A 163 -18.80 10.58 8.38
N ASP A 164 -18.10 10.61 9.52
CA ASP A 164 -17.46 11.79 10.06
C ASP A 164 -16.07 11.47 10.66
N LYS A 165 -15.28 12.52 10.95
CA LYS A 165 -13.90 12.37 11.44
C LYS A 165 -13.82 11.71 12.82
N TYR A 166 -14.77 11.96 13.70
CA TYR A 166 -14.76 11.45 15.07
C TYR A 166 -15.08 9.96 15.10
N THR A 167 -16.16 9.56 14.41
CA THR A 167 -16.49 8.13 14.27
C THR A 167 -15.37 7.38 13.56
N PHE A 168 -14.74 8.00 12.55
CA PHE A 168 -13.63 7.38 11.83
C PHE A 168 -12.41 7.18 12.71
N ALA A 169 -12.08 8.17 13.55
CA ALA A 169 -11.01 8.06 14.53
C ALA A 169 -11.26 6.93 15.53
N LYS A 170 -12.49 6.82 16.03
CA LYS A 170 -12.89 5.73 16.92
C LYS A 170 -12.75 4.37 16.23
N TRP A 171 -13.14 4.26 14.97
CA TRP A 171 -13.00 3.04 14.17
C TRP A 171 -11.53 2.65 13.99
N VAL A 172 -10.69 3.59 13.55
CA VAL A 172 -9.25 3.37 13.35
C VAL A 172 -8.59 2.94 14.65
N ASN A 173 -8.88 3.62 15.77
CA ASN A 173 -8.34 3.25 17.06
C ASN A 173 -8.72 1.82 17.45
N ASN A 174 -10.00 1.44 17.31
CA ASN A 174 -10.44 0.08 17.62
C ASN A 174 -9.81 -0.98 16.69
N LEU A 175 -9.65 -0.68 15.39
CA LEU A 175 -8.99 -1.57 14.44
C LEU A 175 -7.56 -1.90 14.91
N PHE A 176 -6.79 -0.88 15.26
CA PHE A 176 -5.38 -1.05 15.64
C PHE A 176 -5.18 -1.44 17.12
N SER A 177 -6.17 -1.21 17.99
CA SER A 177 -6.06 -1.52 19.43
C SER A 177 -6.68 -2.86 19.82
N ARG A 178 -7.63 -3.40 19.04
CA ARG A 178 -8.35 -4.63 19.39
C ARG A 178 -7.96 -5.84 18.53
N GLN A 179 -7.30 -5.63 17.39
CA GLN A 179 -7.02 -6.73 16.49
C GLN A 179 -5.74 -7.48 16.84
N ASP A 180 -5.83 -8.80 16.67
CA ASP A 180 -4.70 -9.74 16.56
C ASP A 180 -3.67 -9.36 15.47
N LEU A 181 -3.86 -8.26 14.73
CA LEU A 181 -2.77 -7.57 14.03
C LEU A 181 -1.58 -7.35 14.98
N GLU A 182 -1.81 -7.16 16.28
CA GLU A 182 -0.78 -7.13 17.33
C GLU A 182 0.09 -8.41 17.40
N LYS A 183 -0.47 -9.60 17.14
CA LYS A 183 0.30 -10.87 17.14
C LYS A 183 1.32 -10.90 15.99
N HIS A 184 1.02 -10.28 14.85
CA HIS A 184 1.96 -10.01 13.75
C HIS A 184 2.77 -8.71 13.91
N TYR A 185 2.48 -7.93 14.96
CA TYR A 185 3.14 -6.66 15.28
C TYR A 185 4.33 -6.85 16.24
N GLN A 186 4.45 -8.02 16.90
CA GLN A 186 5.44 -8.16 17.97
C GLN A 186 6.88 -8.43 17.49
N LYS A 187 7.71 -7.42 17.82
CA LYS A 187 9.11 -7.50 18.29
C LYS A 187 10.20 -7.80 17.26
N LYS A 188 10.66 -6.74 16.59
CA LYS A 188 12.01 -6.14 16.79
C LYS A 188 12.23 -5.00 15.79
N TRP A 189 11.87 -3.80 16.22
CA TRP A 189 12.21 -2.55 15.56
C TRP A 189 13.69 -2.21 15.80
N LYS A 190 14.61 -2.84 15.06
CA LYS A 190 16.00 -2.39 14.99
C LYS A 190 16.51 -2.46 13.55
N LYS A 191 16.54 -1.27 12.93
CA LYS A 191 17.10 -0.92 11.61
C LYS A 191 16.30 -1.44 10.42
N ILE A 192 16.07 -0.55 9.44
CA ILE A 192 15.73 -0.92 8.06
C ILE A 192 16.77 -1.97 7.65
N PRO A 193 16.38 -3.23 7.38
CA PRO A 193 17.32 -4.21 6.86
C PRO A 193 17.98 -3.61 5.63
N MET A 194 19.32 -3.62 5.53
CA MET A 194 20.06 -2.98 4.44
C MET A 194 19.47 -3.30 3.06
N LYS A 195 18.92 -4.51 2.87
CA LYS A 195 18.22 -4.95 1.67
C LYS A 195 17.06 -4.05 1.20
N PHE A 196 16.34 -3.37 2.10
CA PHE A 196 15.28 -2.43 1.71
C PHE A 196 15.79 -1.02 1.42
N ARG A 197 17.05 -0.69 1.75
CA ARG A 197 17.65 0.63 1.44
C ARG A 197 18.03 0.78 -0.03
N ILE A 198 18.23 -0.33 -0.74
CA ILE A 198 18.57 -0.35 -2.17
C ILE A 198 17.38 0.17 -3.00
N LEU A 199 16.15 0.02 -2.48
CA LEU A 199 14.91 0.48 -3.10
C LEU A 199 14.48 1.89 -2.66
N HIS A 200 15.17 2.59 -1.75
CA HIS A 200 14.57 3.70 -0.97
C HIS A 200 15.31 5.02 -1.01
#